data_AF-A0A522CY30-F1
#
_entry.id   AF-A0A522CY30-F1
#
_cell.length_a   1.000
_cell.length_b   1.000
_cell.length_c   1.000
_cell.angle_alpha   90.00
_cell.angle_beta   90.00
_cell.angle_gamma   90.00
#
_symmetry.space_group_name_H-M   'P 1'
#
loop_
_entity.id
_entity.type
_entity.pdbx_description
1 polymer ?
#
loop_
_entity_poly.entity_id
_entity_poly.type
_entity_poly.pdbx_seq_one_letter_code
_entity_poly.pdbx_strand_id
1 'polypeptide(L)'
;MDRKFREEREKALEEIHKAMTQKIQDLVAWSRAFMQGKEQLTLPDHMRVQETFRWPAAVMFAASDLKEDKMLKEVFSRVSARYQAKDIRQVIGLSEDLTRSPAAKTDGRLSAFEDVLKVLEVAERDFDLTYRPLTPDSLEFWKRRHPIDPQGLELAYRENQRHFMKESLKDMRETLVALRDKAPKPAAPKPPKP
;
A
#
# COMPACT_ATOMS: atom_id res chain seq x y z
N MET A 1 -0.35 -26.72 8.16
CA MET A 1 0.54 -25.81 7.40
C MET A 1 1.96 -26.29 7.60
N ASP A 2 2.72 -26.45 6.52
CA ASP A 2 4.12 -26.90 6.56
C ASP A 2 5.03 -25.86 7.25
N ARG A 3 6.04 -26.32 7.97
CA ARG A 3 7.03 -25.47 8.64
C ARG A 3 7.79 -24.60 7.62
N LYS A 4 8.17 -25.20 6.49
CA LYS A 4 8.86 -24.50 5.40
C LYS A 4 8.05 -23.32 4.88
N PHE A 5 6.75 -23.53 4.65
CA PHE A 5 5.84 -22.48 4.22
C PHE A 5 5.84 -21.28 5.18
N ARG A 6 5.76 -21.53 6.50
CA ARG A 6 5.76 -20.46 7.50
C ARG A 6 7.07 -19.67 7.50
N GLU A 7 8.20 -20.37 7.47
CA GLU A 7 9.53 -19.75 7.45
C GLU A 7 9.75 -18.90 6.19
N GLU A 8 9.37 -19.40 5.01
CA GLU A 8 9.45 -18.64 3.75
C GLU A 8 8.54 -17.42 3.75
N ARG A 9 7.33 -17.56 4.28
CA ARG A 9 6.36 -16.47 4.41
C ARG A 9 6.88 -15.37 5.35
N GLU A 10 7.33 -15.74 6.54
CA GLU A 10 7.84 -14.78 7.52
C GLU A 10 9.06 -14.02 6.99
N LYS A 11 9.98 -14.73 6.34
CA LYS A 11 11.15 -14.12 5.70
C LYS A 11 10.76 -13.12 4.60
N ALA A 12 9.77 -13.47 3.79
CA ALA A 12 9.26 -12.57 2.75
C ALA A 12 8.59 -11.32 3.33
N LEU A 13 7.80 -11.46 4.40
CA LEU A 13 7.19 -10.32 5.09
C LEU A 13 8.25 -9.38 5.71
N GLU A 14 9.32 -9.95 6.27
CA GLU A 14 10.46 -9.17 6.77
C GLU A 14 11.20 -8.43 5.65
N GLU A 15 11.37 -9.07 4.50
CA GLU A 15 11.97 -8.46 3.31
C GLU A 15 11.14 -7.28 2.80
N ILE A 16 9.82 -7.44 2.74
CA ILE A 16 8.87 -6.37 2.40
C ILE A 16 9.01 -5.21 3.39
N HIS A 17 9.03 -5.50 4.70
CA HIS A 17 9.15 -4.48 5.74
C HIS A 17 10.46 -3.68 5.61
N LYS A 18 11.59 -4.35 5.37
CA LYS A 18 12.89 -3.71 5.14
C LYS A 18 12.89 -2.85 3.88
N ALA A 19 12.33 -3.35 2.78
CA ALA A 19 12.25 -2.61 1.52
C ALA A 19 11.43 -1.32 1.69
N MET A 20 10.30 -1.37 2.39
CA MET A 20 9.49 -0.18 2.65
C MET A 20 10.17 0.80 3.62
N THR A 21 10.89 0.29 4.62
CA THR A 21 11.68 1.14 5.53
C THR A 21 12.73 1.94 4.75
N GLN A 22 13.48 1.27 3.86
CA GLN A 22 14.44 1.94 2.99
C GLN A 22 13.74 2.97 2.10
N LYS A 23 12.60 2.61 1.51
CA LYS A 23 11.84 3.53 0.66
C LYS A 23 11.40 4.78 1.42
N ILE A 24 10.96 4.66 2.67
CA ILE A 24 10.63 5.83 3.51
C ILE A 24 11.86 6.69 3.74
N GLN A 25 13.04 6.11 3.99
CA GLN A 25 14.28 6.89 4.16
C GLN A 25 14.63 7.67 2.88
N ASP A 26 14.50 7.02 1.72
CA ASP A 26 14.73 7.65 0.41
C ASP A 26 13.72 8.79 0.17
N LEU A 27 12.45 8.57 0.55
CA LEU A 27 11.40 9.58 0.48
C LEU A 27 11.66 10.76 1.41
N VAL A 28 12.23 10.54 2.61
CA VAL A 28 12.65 11.64 3.50
C VAL A 28 13.71 12.49 2.80
N ALA A 29 14.72 11.88 2.18
CA ALA A 29 15.74 12.62 1.42
C ALA A 29 15.14 13.39 0.23
N TRP A 30 14.27 12.72 -0.55
CA TRP A 30 13.54 13.34 -1.66
C TRP A 30 12.68 14.52 -1.20
N SER A 31 11.95 14.38 -0.09
CA SER A 31 11.06 15.42 0.42
C SER A 31 11.84 16.66 0.84
N ARG A 32 13.02 16.50 1.45
CA ARG A 32 13.89 17.64 1.80
C ARG A 32 14.33 18.41 0.56
N ALA A 33 14.75 17.69 -0.48
CA ALA A 33 15.13 18.30 -1.75
C ALA A 33 13.93 18.96 -2.47
N PHE A 34 12.75 18.31 -2.43
CA PHE A 34 11.52 18.82 -3.04
C PHE A 34 11.01 20.11 -2.38
N MET A 35 11.20 20.23 -1.06
CA MET A 35 10.85 21.43 -0.29
C MET A 35 11.85 22.58 -0.46
N GLN A 36 13.07 22.29 -0.93
CA GLN A 36 14.12 23.29 -1.07
C GLN A 36 13.74 24.31 -2.16
N GLY A 37 13.63 25.58 -1.77
CA GLY A 37 13.26 26.66 -2.69
C GLY A 37 11.76 26.80 -2.96
N LYS A 38 10.90 26.00 -2.32
CA LYS A 38 9.44 26.21 -2.34
C LYS A 38 9.02 27.08 -1.16
N GLU A 39 8.76 28.37 -1.42
CA GLU A 39 8.26 29.30 -0.40
C GLU A 39 6.85 28.93 0.09
N GLN A 40 6.01 28.35 -0.78
CA GLN A 40 4.69 27.83 -0.44
C GLN A 40 4.36 26.58 -1.26
N LEU A 41 3.84 25.53 -0.61
CA LEU A 41 3.34 24.35 -1.30
C LEU A 41 1.97 24.63 -1.92
N THR A 42 1.81 24.22 -3.18
CA THR A 42 0.50 24.14 -3.82
C THR A 42 -0.31 22.98 -3.25
N LEU A 43 -1.64 23.00 -3.41
CA LEU A 43 -2.48 21.88 -3.00
C LEU A 43 -2.04 20.54 -3.64
N PRO A 44 -1.77 20.46 -4.96
CA PRO A 44 -1.24 19.23 -5.57
C PRO A 44 0.10 18.79 -4.96
N ASP A 45 1.03 19.71 -4.68
CA ASP A 45 2.31 19.36 -4.06
C ASP A 45 2.11 18.74 -2.67
N HIS A 46 1.20 19.31 -1.87
CA HIS A 46 0.87 18.80 -0.55
C HIS A 46 0.27 17.39 -0.64
N MET A 47 -0.68 17.17 -1.56
CA MET A 47 -1.29 15.85 -1.79
C MET A 47 -0.27 14.82 -2.27
N ARG A 48 0.62 15.22 -3.19
CA ARG A 48 1.70 14.34 -3.68
C ARG A 48 2.57 13.86 -2.54
N VAL A 49 3.07 14.76 -1.71
CA VAL A 49 3.91 14.40 -0.56
C VAL A 49 3.14 13.47 0.37
N GLN A 50 1.90 13.84 0.75
CA GLN A 50 1.09 13.05 1.67
C GLN A 50 0.85 11.62 1.18
N GLU A 51 0.39 11.45 -0.06
CA GLU A 51 0.09 10.13 -0.60
C GLU A 51 1.38 9.30 -0.81
N THR A 52 2.48 9.94 -1.23
CA THR A 52 3.76 9.24 -1.43
C THR A 52 4.29 8.62 -0.13
N PHE A 53 4.15 9.28 1.02
CA PHE A 53 4.56 8.73 2.32
C PHE A 53 3.56 7.72 2.91
N ARG A 54 2.27 7.87 2.61
CA ARG A 54 1.20 7.05 3.18
C ARG A 54 1.33 5.58 2.81
N TRP A 55 1.60 5.28 1.54
CA TRP A 55 1.49 3.91 1.02
C TRP A 55 2.63 2.98 1.45
N PRO A 56 3.92 3.40 1.48
CA PRO A 56 4.97 2.59 2.09
C PRO A 56 4.66 2.22 3.55
N ALA A 57 4.15 3.17 4.34
CA ALA A 57 3.75 2.90 5.72
C ALA A 57 2.57 1.92 5.81
N ALA A 58 1.56 2.05 4.93
CA ALA A 58 0.45 1.12 4.86
C ALA A 58 0.91 -0.32 4.53
N VAL A 59 1.86 -0.47 3.60
CA VAL A 59 2.48 -1.77 3.27
C VAL A 59 3.23 -2.34 4.47
N MET A 60 4.00 -1.53 5.20
CA MET A 60 4.69 -1.98 6.42
C MET A 60 3.70 -2.49 7.46
N PHE A 61 2.64 -1.74 7.75
CA PHE A 61 1.63 -2.17 8.73
C PHE A 61 0.92 -3.45 8.30
N ALA A 62 0.61 -3.60 7.01
CA ALA A 62 0.05 -4.84 6.50
C ALA A 62 1.02 -6.02 6.68
N ALA A 63 2.31 -5.82 6.35
CA ALA A 63 3.31 -6.86 6.53
C ALA A 63 3.46 -7.26 8.01
N SER A 64 3.50 -6.29 8.92
CA SER A 64 3.55 -6.54 10.37
C SER A 64 2.33 -7.31 10.87
N ASP A 65 1.12 -6.89 10.49
CA ASP A 65 -0.10 -7.60 10.87
C ASP A 65 -0.13 -9.04 10.37
N LEU A 66 0.36 -9.28 9.15
CA LEU A 66 0.45 -10.63 8.58
C LEU A 66 1.53 -11.48 9.28
N LYS A 67 2.57 -10.88 9.86
CA LYS A 67 3.55 -11.58 10.72
C LYS A 67 2.96 -11.92 12.09
N GLU A 68 2.04 -11.11 12.59
CA GLU A 68 1.27 -11.36 13.81
C GLU A 68 0.09 -12.35 13.59
N ASP A 69 0.02 -12.99 12.42
CA ASP A 69 -1.04 -13.93 12.02
C ASP A 69 -2.47 -13.34 12.08
N LYS A 70 -2.61 -12.02 11.93
CA LYS A 70 -3.93 -11.37 11.84
C LYS A 70 -4.70 -11.85 10.62
N MET A 71 -6.03 -11.85 10.72
CA MET A 71 -6.89 -12.27 9.62
C MET A 71 -6.81 -11.25 8.46
N LEU A 72 -6.86 -11.72 7.21
CA LEU A 72 -6.85 -10.82 6.04
C LEU A 72 -7.95 -9.75 6.09
N LYS A 73 -9.12 -10.08 6.65
CA LYS A 73 -10.19 -9.11 6.89
C LYS A 73 -9.73 -7.94 7.77
N GLU A 74 -8.99 -8.23 8.83
CA GLU A 74 -8.46 -7.21 9.76
C GLU A 74 -7.40 -6.37 9.06
N VAL A 75 -6.51 -6.99 8.28
CA VAL A 75 -5.50 -6.29 7.48
C VAL A 75 -6.15 -5.34 6.46
N PHE A 76 -7.15 -5.82 5.71
CA PHE A 76 -7.85 -5.02 4.71
C PHE A 76 -8.68 -3.89 5.31
N SER A 77 -9.15 -4.05 6.56
CA SER A 77 -9.91 -3.01 7.27
C SER A 77 -9.11 -1.71 7.52
N ARG A 78 -7.79 -1.75 7.42
CA ARG A 78 -6.92 -0.56 7.51
C ARG A 78 -7.04 0.36 6.29
N VAL A 79 -7.27 -0.24 5.13
CA VAL A 79 -7.26 0.47 3.84
C VAL A 79 -8.65 0.55 3.22
N SER A 80 -9.62 -0.21 3.73
CA SER A 80 -11.01 -0.17 3.30
C SER A 80 -12.00 -0.32 4.45
N ALA A 81 -12.86 0.70 4.63
CA ALA A 81 -13.94 0.68 5.61
C ALA A 81 -14.96 -0.46 5.34
N ARG A 82 -15.00 -0.98 4.10
CA ARG A 82 -15.83 -2.11 3.69
C ARG A 82 -15.64 -3.33 4.60
N TYR A 83 -14.41 -3.59 5.07
CA TYR A 83 -14.10 -4.76 5.90
C TYR A 83 -14.32 -4.52 7.40
N GLN A 84 -14.72 -3.32 7.81
CA GLN A 84 -15.14 -3.03 9.18
C GLN A 84 -16.58 -3.47 9.45
N ALA A 85 -17.33 -3.87 8.40
CA ALA A 85 -18.68 -4.38 8.54
C ALA A 85 -18.73 -5.60 9.48
N LYS A 86 -19.68 -5.57 10.42
CA LYS A 86 -19.92 -6.67 11.37
C LYS A 86 -20.38 -7.94 10.65
N ASP A 87 -21.21 -7.79 9.62
CA ASP A 87 -21.63 -8.90 8.77
C ASP A 87 -20.79 -8.97 7.48
N ILE A 88 -20.00 -10.04 7.42
CA ILE A 88 -19.07 -10.38 6.34
C ILE A 88 -19.80 -10.70 5.04
N ARG A 89 -21.02 -11.23 5.09
CA ARG A 89 -21.81 -11.63 3.91
C ARG A 89 -22.35 -10.44 3.12
N GLN A 90 -22.35 -9.25 3.73
CA GLN A 90 -22.79 -8.01 3.09
C GLN A 90 -21.70 -7.37 2.23
N VAL A 91 -20.48 -7.91 2.28
CA VAL A 91 -19.34 -7.40 1.52
C VAL A 91 -19.26 -8.09 0.16
N ILE A 92 -19.76 -7.42 -0.89
CA ILE A 92 -19.64 -7.90 -2.28
C ILE A 92 -18.15 -8.06 -2.64
N GLY A 93 -17.80 -9.20 -3.26
CA GLY A 93 -16.43 -9.51 -3.70
C GLY A 93 -15.48 -10.03 -2.63
N LEU A 94 -15.94 -10.16 -1.37
CA LEU A 94 -15.10 -10.56 -0.25
C LEU A 94 -14.41 -11.92 -0.45
N SER A 95 -15.14 -12.92 -0.98
CA SER A 95 -14.58 -14.25 -1.19
C SER A 95 -13.40 -14.23 -2.16
N GLU A 96 -13.46 -13.37 -3.17
CA GLU A 96 -12.37 -13.21 -4.15
C GLU A 96 -11.17 -12.55 -3.49
N ASP A 97 -11.38 -11.52 -2.67
CA ASP A 97 -10.30 -10.81 -1.98
C ASP A 97 -9.58 -11.69 -0.95
N LEU A 98 -10.29 -12.63 -0.31
CA LEU A 98 -9.73 -13.54 0.68
C LEU A 98 -9.14 -14.82 0.08
N THR A 99 -9.31 -15.05 -1.22
CA THR A 99 -8.84 -16.26 -1.88
C THR A 99 -7.46 -16.03 -2.49
N ARG A 100 -6.49 -16.83 -2.03
CA ARG A 100 -5.15 -16.91 -2.61
C ARG A 100 -5.11 -17.79 -3.85
N SER A 101 -4.16 -17.52 -4.73
CA SER A 101 -3.90 -18.42 -5.87
C SER A 101 -3.52 -19.83 -5.39
N PRO A 102 -3.75 -20.87 -6.20
CA PRO A 102 -3.31 -22.22 -5.85
C PRO A 102 -1.82 -22.32 -5.50
N ALA A 103 -0.96 -21.59 -6.22
CA ALA A 103 0.48 -21.56 -5.97
C ALA A 103 0.82 -20.92 -4.61
N ALA A 104 0.15 -19.83 -4.25
CA ALA A 104 0.33 -19.16 -2.95
C ALA A 104 -0.20 -19.97 -1.75
N LYS A 105 -0.97 -21.03 -1.98
CA LYS A 105 -1.35 -21.95 -0.90
C LYS A 105 -0.22 -22.91 -0.52
N THR A 106 0.75 -23.10 -1.41
CA THR A 106 1.87 -24.03 -1.24
C THR A 106 3.23 -23.33 -1.13
N ASP A 107 3.34 -22.08 -1.56
CA ASP A 107 4.56 -21.27 -1.49
C ASP A 107 4.39 -20.12 -0.49
N GLY A 108 5.18 -20.15 0.59
CA GLY A 108 5.11 -19.17 1.68
C GLY A 108 5.48 -17.76 1.23
N ARG A 109 6.50 -17.63 0.38
CA ARG A 109 6.94 -16.34 -0.15
C ARG A 109 5.84 -15.74 -1.03
N LEU A 110 5.35 -16.50 -2.01
CA LEU A 110 4.29 -16.04 -2.90
C LEU A 110 3.04 -15.64 -2.11
N SER A 111 2.71 -16.42 -1.07
CA SER A 111 1.63 -16.11 -0.14
C SER A 111 1.76 -14.73 0.51
N ALA A 112 2.97 -14.38 1.00
CA ALA A 112 3.20 -13.06 1.61
C ALA A 112 3.00 -11.92 0.61
N PHE A 113 3.57 -12.06 -0.59
CA PHE A 113 3.47 -11.03 -1.62
C PHE A 113 2.04 -10.87 -2.16
N GLU A 114 1.32 -11.96 -2.42
CA GLU A 114 -0.07 -11.89 -2.87
C GLU A 114 -0.95 -11.17 -1.85
N ASP A 115 -0.83 -11.51 -0.56
CA ASP A 115 -1.64 -10.88 0.48
C ASP A 115 -1.37 -9.37 0.57
N VAL A 116 -0.10 -8.95 0.52
CA VAL A 116 0.28 -7.54 0.59
C VAL A 116 -0.13 -6.78 -0.69
N LEU A 117 0.04 -7.39 -1.87
CA LEU A 117 -0.43 -6.80 -3.13
C LEU A 117 -1.95 -6.61 -3.13
N LYS A 118 -2.69 -7.57 -2.57
CA LYS A 118 -4.15 -7.48 -2.43
C LYS A 118 -4.58 -6.28 -1.57
N VAL A 119 -3.82 -5.93 -0.53
CA VAL A 119 -4.06 -4.71 0.27
C VAL A 119 -4.07 -3.47 -0.62
N LEU A 120 -3.13 -3.36 -1.56
CA LEU A 120 -3.03 -2.22 -2.48
C LEU A 120 -4.16 -2.20 -3.51
N GLU A 121 -4.55 -3.37 -4.02
CA GLU A 121 -5.68 -3.51 -4.95
C GLU A 121 -7.00 -3.10 -4.27
N VAL A 122 -7.24 -3.57 -3.05
CA VAL A 122 -8.41 -3.20 -2.24
C VAL A 122 -8.43 -1.69 -1.98
N ALA A 123 -7.28 -1.11 -1.62
CA ALA A 123 -7.17 0.32 -1.38
C ALA A 123 -7.51 1.16 -2.63
N GLU A 124 -7.01 0.77 -3.80
CA GLU A 124 -7.30 1.46 -5.06
C GLU A 124 -8.78 1.37 -5.43
N ARG A 125 -9.35 0.15 -5.36
CA ARG A 125 -10.74 -0.13 -5.71
C ARG A 125 -11.71 0.64 -4.80
N ASP A 126 -11.38 0.71 -3.51
CA ASP A 126 -12.27 1.24 -2.47
C ASP A 126 -11.92 2.70 -2.10
N PHE A 127 -11.21 3.41 -2.98
CA PHE A 127 -10.86 4.82 -2.76
C PHE A 127 -12.08 5.66 -2.36
N ASP A 128 -13.20 5.54 -3.07
CA ASP A 128 -14.38 6.36 -2.81
C ASP A 128 -15.04 6.07 -1.45
N LEU A 129 -14.78 4.88 -0.88
CA LEU A 129 -15.24 4.51 0.47
C LEU A 129 -14.28 4.99 1.58
N THR A 130 -13.02 5.22 1.23
CA THR A 130 -11.94 5.55 2.17
C THR A 130 -11.35 6.93 1.99
N TYR A 131 -11.88 7.66 1.01
CA TYR A 131 -11.60 9.05 0.76
C TYR A 131 -11.83 9.85 2.05
N ARG A 132 -10.83 10.65 2.40
CA ARG A 132 -10.90 11.52 3.57
C ARG A 132 -11.12 12.94 3.04
N PRO A 133 -12.31 13.53 3.24
CA PRO A 133 -12.54 14.90 2.82
C PRO A 133 -11.63 15.87 3.57
N LEU A 134 -11.48 17.07 3.02
CA LEU A 134 -10.82 18.18 3.71
C LEU A 134 -11.49 18.43 5.06
N THR A 135 -10.68 18.62 6.10
CA THR A 135 -11.20 19.13 7.38
C THR A 135 -11.62 20.59 7.21
N PRO A 136 -12.56 21.10 8.02
CA PRO A 136 -12.96 22.51 7.96
C PRO A 136 -11.77 23.47 8.03
N ASP A 137 -10.80 23.20 8.90
CA ASP A 137 -9.59 24.00 9.04
C ASP A 137 -8.72 23.97 7.77
N SER A 138 -8.59 22.81 7.15
CA SER A 138 -7.82 22.65 5.91
C SER A 138 -8.52 23.34 4.74
N LEU A 139 -9.86 23.27 4.68
CA LEU A 139 -10.66 23.95 3.68
C LEU A 139 -10.45 25.47 3.77
N GLU A 140 -10.55 26.04 4.98
CA GLU A 140 -10.32 27.47 5.21
C GLU A 140 -8.89 27.89 4.90
N PHE A 141 -7.90 27.05 5.23
CA PHE A 141 -6.51 27.29 4.88
C PHE A 141 -6.29 27.38 3.37
N TRP A 142 -6.83 26.44 2.59
CA TRP A 142 -6.65 26.41 1.14
C TRP A 142 -7.48 27.47 0.41
N LYS A 143 -8.69 27.79 0.90
CA LYS A 143 -9.51 28.91 0.41
C LYS A 143 -8.77 30.24 0.44
N ARG A 144 -8.00 30.52 1.49
CA ARG A 144 -7.24 31.78 1.60
C ARG A 144 -6.11 31.89 0.58
N ARG A 145 -5.67 30.77 0.00
CA ARG A 145 -4.52 30.69 -0.93
C ARG A 145 -4.93 30.50 -2.38
N HIS A 146 -6.16 30.04 -2.63
CA HIS A 146 -6.67 29.77 -3.96
C HIS A 146 -8.03 30.45 -4.13
N PRO A 147 -8.24 31.27 -5.17
CA PRO A 147 -9.51 31.95 -5.44
C PRO A 147 -10.50 30.98 -6.13
N ILE A 148 -10.72 29.81 -5.53
CA ILE A 148 -11.67 28.80 -6.01
C ILE A 148 -12.77 28.71 -4.96
N ASP A 149 -14.01 28.51 -5.41
CA ASP A 149 -15.13 28.26 -4.52
C ASP A 149 -14.92 26.94 -3.73
N PRO A 150 -15.60 26.77 -2.58
CA PRO A 150 -15.40 25.60 -1.72
C PRO A 150 -15.64 24.27 -2.44
N GLN A 151 -16.63 24.20 -3.35
CA GLN A 151 -16.99 22.97 -4.05
C GLN A 151 -15.92 22.59 -5.07
N GLY A 152 -15.39 23.59 -5.82
CA GLY A 152 -14.26 23.41 -6.72
C GLY A 152 -13.00 22.94 -5.99
N LEU A 153 -12.75 23.45 -4.77
CA LEU A 153 -11.61 23.05 -3.95
C LEU A 153 -11.74 21.60 -3.43
N GLU A 154 -12.92 21.19 -2.97
CA GLU A 154 -13.18 19.80 -2.55
C GLU A 154 -13.04 18.82 -3.72
N LEU A 155 -13.57 19.17 -4.89
CA LEU A 155 -13.41 18.37 -6.10
C LEU A 155 -11.94 18.24 -6.49
N ALA A 156 -11.20 19.36 -6.54
CA ALA A 156 -9.78 19.36 -6.84
C ALA A 156 -8.99 18.54 -5.81
N TYR A 157 -9.32 18.63 -4.52
CA TYR A 157 -8.70 17.83 -3.48
C TYR A 157 -8.91 16.33 -3.72
N ARG A 158 -10.15 15.91 -3.95
CA ARG A 158 -10.50 14.51 -4.18
C ARG A 158 -9.77 13.94 -5.40
N GLU A 159 -9.76 14.67 -6.52
CA GLU A 159 -9.13 14.20 -7.74
C GLU A 159 -7.60 14.20 -7.65
N ASN A 160 -6.99 15.20 -7.01
CA ASN A 160 -5.54 15.16 -6.72
C ASN A 160 -5.18 13.99 -5.81
N GLN A 161 -5.96 13.75 -4.75
CA GLN A 161 -5.72 12.61 -3.86
C GLN A 161 -5.86 11.28 -4.63
N ARG A 162 -6.91 11.12 -5.44
CA ARG A 162 -7.10 9.92 -6.28
C ARG A 162 -5.91 9.71 -7.22
N HIS A 163 -5.46 10.78 -7.88
CA HIS A 163 -4.34 10.75 -8.82
C HIS A 163 -3.04 10.31 -8.15
N PHE A 164 -2.59 11.02 -7.10
CA PHE A 164 -1.33 10.71 -6.42
C PHE A 164 -1.38 9.39 -5.65
N MET A 165 -2.55 9.01 -5.13
CA MET A 165 -2.77 7.67 -4.60
C MET A 165 -2.46 6.61 -5.67
N LYS A 166 -3.06 6.72 -6.86
CA LYS A 166 -2.86 5.74 -7.93
C LYS A 166 -1.39 5.65 -8.37
N GLU A 167 -0.71 6.78 -8.50
CA GLU A 167 0.73 6.81 -8.80
C GLU A 167 1.53 6.09 -7.73
N SER A 168 1.27 6.39 -6.47
CA SER A 168 1.97 5.79 -5.33
C SER A 168 1.69 4.28 -5.23
N LEU A 169 0.44 3.85 -5.42
CA LEU A 169 0.06 2.44 -5.42
C LEU A 169 0.67 1.66 -6.59
N LYS A 170 0.84 2.30 -7.74
CA LYS A 170 1.53 1.71 -8.89
C LYS A 170 3.01 1.48 -8.56
N ASP A 171 3.70 2.50 -8.04
CA ASP A 171 5.10 2.42 -7.62
C ASP A 171 5.31 1.36 -6.51
N MET A 172 4.39 1.24 -5.55
CA MET A 172 4.43 0.17 -4.55
C MET A 172 4.28 -1.22 -5.17
N ARG A 173 3.33 -1.40 -6.11
CA ARG A 173 3.14 -2.69 -6.80
C ARG A 173 4.37 -3.09 -7.60
N GLU A 174 4.95 -2.16 -8.36
CA GLU A 174 6.18 -2.40 -9.12
C GLU A 174 7.34 -2.79 -8.19
N THR A 175 7.48 -2.10 -7.06
CA THR A 175 8.51 -2.42 -6.04
C THR A 175 8.31 -3.83 -5.48
N LEU A 176 7.08 -4.19 -5.11
CA LEU A 176 6.75 -5.50 -4.53
C LEU A 176 6.91 -6.64 -5.53
N VAL A 177 6.51 -6.44 -6.79
CA VAL A 177 6.69 -7.42 -7.87
C VAL A 177 8.17 -7.63 -8.14
N ALA A 178 8.95 -6.56 -8.26
CA ALA A 178 10.40 -6.65 -8.43
C ALA A 178 11.07 -7.39 -7.25
N LEU A 179 10.61 -7.16 -6.02
CA LEU A 179 11.12 -7.84 -4.84
C LEU A 179 10.74 -9.33 -4.84
N ARG A 180 9.49 -9.67 -5.16
CA ARG A 180 9.02 -11.05 -5.29
C ARG A 180 9.88 -11.83 -6.29
N ASP A 181 10.11 -11.24 -7.47
CA ASP A 181 10.76 -11.88 -8.61
C ASP A 181 12.30 -11.92 -8.49
N LYS A 182 12.89 -11.14 -7.58
CA LYS A 182 14.33 -11.17 -7.22
C LYS A 182 14.73 -12.39 -6.36
N ALA A 183 13.81 -13.31 -6.07
CA ALA A 183 14.14 -14.52 -5.32
C ALA A 183 15.29 -15.31 -5.99
N PRO A 184 16.25 -15.87 -5.22
CA PRO A 184 17.30 -16.70 -5.79
C PRO A 184 16.62 -17.91 -6.46
N LYS A 185 16.81 -18.05 -7.78
CA LYS A 185 16.42 -19.28 -8.48
C LYS A 185 17.02 -20.48 -7.72
N PRO A 186 16.31 -21.61 -7.57
CA PRO A 186 16.88 -22.80 -6.98
C PRO A 186 18.18 -23.14 -7.73
N ALA A 187 19.27 -23.32 -6.98
CA ALA A 187 20.55 -23.68 -7.56
C ALA A 187 20.35 -24.90 -8.47
N ALA A 188 20.73 -24.76 -9.75
CA ALA A 188 20.67 -25.86 -10.70
C ALA A 188 21.38 -27.08 -10.09
N PRO A 189 20.84 -28.29 -10.22
CA PRO A 189 21.48 -29.50 -9.69
C PRO A 189 22.89 -29.58 -10.28
N LYS A 190 23.89 -29.66 -9.39
CA LYS A 190 25.29 -29.81 -9.83
C LYS A 190 25.37 -31.08 -10.66
N PRO A 191 26.01 -31.04 -11.85
CA PRO A 191 26.20 -32.24 -12.64
C PRO A 191 26.97 -33.29 -11.81
N PRO A 192 26.67 -34.58 -11.99
CA PRO A 192 27.37 -35.64 -11.29
C PRO A 192 28.87 -35.53 -11.57
N LYS A 193 29.68 -35.69 -10.51
CA LYS A 193 31.14 -35.66 -10.65
C LYS A 193 31.60 -36.86 -11.50
N PRO A 194 32.65 -36.68 -12.34
CA PRO A 194 33.28 -37.76 -13.09
C PRO A 194 33.96 -38.77 -12.17
#